data_AF-A0A8S2B087-F1
#
_entry.id   AF-A0A8S2B087-F1
#
_cell.length_a   1.000
_cell.length_b   1.000
_cell.length_c   1.000
_cell.angle_alpha   90.00
_cell.angle_beta   90.00
_cell.angle_gamma   90.00
#
_symmetry.space_group_name_H-M   'P 1'
#
loop_
_entity.id
_entity.type
_entity.pdbx_description
1 polymer ?
#
loop_
_entity_poly.entity_id
_entity_poly.type
_entity_poly.pdbx_seq_one_letter_code
_entity_poly.pdbx_strand_id
1 'polypeptide(L)'
;MARSGVDETSESGAFMSFLLKDQRLDEAISFSSVHAIWGRTKETDDHRGWVFPDSDTELPGAEPDYLNGAKSVRELYEIASPNYEGKYTVPILWDKKLKTVVNNESSEIIRMFNTEFNGIAKNPSLDLYPSHLRDTIDETNEWVFNGINNGVYKCGFARKQEPYNEAGIPDGVLNVVTGFGSTAGAAIASHMEVDKVISNVLRVNNVGRKIVQAAATSNLKKVILELGGKSPLLIFNDADVDKAADLALLGCFYNKGDICVASSRVFVQEGIYDKEDMKIYKDEIFGPVMSLMKFKTVEEGIKCANNTKYGLAAGIVSQDIDLINTVSRSIKAGIIWVNCYFGFDLDCPYGGYKMGGNCRESGMDALDLYLETNSVVMPLHNSPWIYLVSSSSPISPSVSSTSPLLSHDPSRQALFLLQASSCLMFITGTAVDFPFLFEPASNFFTV
;
A
#
# COMPACT_ATOMS: atom_id res chain seq x y z
N MET A 1 17.43 -26.74 -14.41
CA MET A 1 18.74 -26.06 -14.52
C MET A 1 18.49 -24.57 -14.61
N ALA A 2 19.17 -23.81 -13.75
CA ALA A 2 18.97 -22.38 -13.53
C ALA A 2 19.58 -21.50 -14.63
N ARG A 3 19.07 -20.26 -14.73
CA ARG A 3 19.70 -18.96 -15.03
C ARG A 3 18.65 -18.04 -15.70
N SER A 4 18.48 -16.75 -15.44
CA SER A 4 18.99 -15.79 -14.44
C SER A 4 18.46 -14.40 -14.87
N GLY A 5 17.96 -13.60 -13.92
CA GLY A 5 18.10 -12.13 -13.88
C GLY A 5 17.38 -11.28 -14.94
N VAL A 6 16.31 -10.60 -14.52
CA VAL A 6 15.99 -9.25 -15.03
C VAL A 6 15.78 -8.35 -13.81
N ASP A 7 16.61 -7.31 -13.75
CA ASP A 7 16.80 -6.34 -12.67
C ASP A 7 15.58 -5.40 -12.55
N GLU A 8 15.13 -5.12 -11.33
CA GLU A 8 13.95 -4.31 -11.01
C GLU A 8 14.28 -2.80 -11.04
N THR A 9 14.49 -2.23 -12.23
CA THR A 9 14.58 -0.77 -12.44
C THR A 9 13.55 -0.31 -13.46
N SER A 10 12.53 0.42 -12.99
CA SER A 10 11.36 0.94 -13.75
C SER A 10 10.57 -0.12 -14.55
N GLU A 11 9.40 -0.54 -14.06
CA GLU A 11 8.59 -1.60 -14.70
C GLU A 11 8.13 -1.28 -16.14
N SER A 12 8.19 -0.01 -16.59
CA SER A 12 7.99 0.35 -18.00
C SER A 12 9.18 -0.02 -18.92
N GLY A 13 10.42 0.05 -18.42
CA GLY A 13 11.62 -0.37 -19.16
C GLY A 13 11.80 -1.90 -19.20
N ALA A 14 11.36 -2.59 -18.16
CA ALA A 14 11.46 -4.05 -18.06
C ALA A 14 10.60 -4.78 -19.11
N PHE A 15 9.40 -4.28 -19.42
CA PHE A 15 8.52 -4.86 -20.44
C PHE A 15 9.12 -4.78 -21.85
N MET A 16 9.68 -3.62 -22.22
CA MET A 16 10.35 -3.45 -23.52
C MET A 16 11.63 -4.28 -23.60
N SER A 17 12.44 -4.32 -22.54
CA SER A 17 13.60 -5.21 -22.47
C SER A 17 13.20 -6.68 -22.61
N PHE A 18 12.09 -7.09 -22.00
CA PHE A 18 11.55 -8.45 -22.11
C PHE A 18 11.13 -8.78 -23.55
N LEU A 19 10.34 -7.92 -24.21
CA LEU A 19 9.91 -8.14 -25.61
C LEU A 19 11.10 -8.24 -26.57
N LEU A 20 12.10 -7.36 -26.40
CA LEU A 20 13.33 -7.39 -27.19
C LEU A 20 14.12 -8.69 -26.97
N LYS A 21 14.19 -9.19 -25.73
CA LYS A 21 14.87 -10.45 -25.40
C LYS A 21 14.11 -11.68 -25.92
N ASP A 22 12.79 -11.69 -25.87
CA ASP A 22 11.96 -12.84 -26.28
C ASP A 22 11.99 -13.06 -27.80
N GLN A 23 12.00 -11.96 -28.57
CA GLN A 23 12.24 -11.97 -30.02
C GLN A 23 13.73 -12.03 -30.40
N ARG A 24 14.64 -11.98 -29.41
CA ARG A 24 16.10 -11.97 -29.58
C ARG A 24 16.60 -10.85 -30.49
N LEU A 25 16.02 -9.66 -30.31
CA LEU A 25 16.35 -8.41 -31.01
C LEU A 25 17.40 -7.56 -30.29
N ASP A 26 17.93 -8.04 -29.16
CA ASP A 26 18.96 -7.41 -28.34
C ASP A 26 20.30 -7.20 -29.08
N GLU A 27 20.51 -7.91 -30.20
CA GLU A 27 21.68 -7.74 -31.08
C GLU A 27 21.48 -6.63 -32.14
N ALA A 28 20.24 -6.15 -32.34
CA ALA A 28 19.89 -5.15 -33.36
C ALA A 28 19.34 -3.84 -32.76
N ILE A 29 18.74 -3.90 -31.57
CA ILE A 29 18.04 -2.77 -30.93
C ILE A 29 18.73 -2.44 -29.61
N SER A 30 19.13 -1.17 -29.46
CA SER A 30 19.74 -0.65 -28.23
C SER A 30 18.68 -0.04 -27.32
N PHE A 31 18.91 -0.12 -26.01
CA PHE A 31 18.04 0.42 -24.98
C PHE A 31 18.87 1.32 -24.05
N SER A 32 18.31 2.45 -23.63
CA SER A 32 18.94 3.37 -22.68
C SER A 32 17.90 3.83 -21.67
N SER A 33 18.33 4.07 -20.44
CA SER A 33 17.47 4.48 -19.32
C SER A 33 17.91 5.81 -18.73
N VAL A 34 16.92 6.62 -18.35
CA VAL A 34 17.08 7.99 -17.81
C VAL A 34 17.10 7.99 -16.28
N HIS A 35 17.50 9.13 -15.70
CA HIS A 35 17.45 9.37 -14.26
C HIS A 35 16.03 9.18 -13.71
N ALA A 36 15.89 8.44 -12.61
CA ALA A 36 14.58 8.12 -12.01
C ALA A 36 13.88 9.34 -11.34
N ILE A 37 14.50 10.53 -11.38
CA ILE A 37 14.02 11.76 -10.74
C ILE A 37 14.01 12.85 -11.80
N TRP A 38 12.94 13.65 -11.84
CA TRP A 38 12.85 14.76 -12.79
C TRP A 38 13.87 15.84 -12.47
N GLY A 39 14.79 16.05 -13.40
CA GLY A 39 15.77 17.11 -13.40
C GLY A 39 15.31 18.29 -14.25
N ARG A 40 16.04 19.40 -14.17
CA ARG A 40 15.84 20.52 -15.09
C ARG A 40 16.32 20.08 -16.49
N THR A 41 15.51 20.26 -17.51
CA THR A 41 15.83 19.76 -18.87
C THR A 41 16.73 20.67 -19.68
N LYS A 42 16.78 21.97 -19.34
CA LYS A 42 17.65 22.99 -19.95
C LYS A 42 18.05 24.00 -18.90
N GLU A 43 19.26 24.53 -18.95
CA GLU A 43 19.69 25.58 -18.00
C GLU A 43 18.92 26.90 -18.17
N THR A 44 18.37 27.13 -19.36
CA THR A 44 17.74 28.40 -19.78
C THR A 44 16.29 28.55 -19.33
N ASP A 45 15.64 27.51 -18.82
CA ASP A 45 14.26 27.56 -18.35
C ASP A 45 14.01 26.69 -17.10
N ASP A 46 12.81 26.81 -16.54
CA ASP A 46 12.40 26.08 -15.33
C ASP A 46 11.70 24.75 -15.63
N HIS A 47 11.68 24.31 -16.89
CA HIS A 47 11.02 23.05 -17.25
C HIS A 47 11.79 21.85 -16.67
N ARG A 48 11.04 20.95 -16.02
CA ARG A 48 11.59 19.72 -15.41
C ARG A 48 11.03 18.48 -16.08
N GLY A 49 11.88 17.46 -16.27
CA GLY A 49 11.54 16.24 -16.98
C GLY A 49 12.63 15.18 -16.84
N TRP A 50 12.62 14.19 -17.72
CA TRP A 50 13.57 13.07 -17.70
C TRP A 50 14.94 13.46 -18.26
N VAL A 51 15.99 13.25 -17.47
CA VAL A 51 17.38 13.66 -17.76
C VAL A 51 18.25 12.40 -17.83
N PHE A 52 19.20 12.33 -18.76
CA PHE A 52 20.19 11.27 -18.83
C PHE A 52 21.35 11.57 -17.87
N PRO A 53 21.96 10.55 -17.25
CA PRO A 53 23.18 10.77 -16.47
C PRO A 53 24.33 11.21 -17.39
N ASP A 54 25.28 11.97 -16.83
CA ASP A 54 26.54 12.37 -17.46
C ASP A 54 27.52 11.18 -17.58
N SER A 55 27.37 10.10 -16.79
CA SER A 55 28.19 8.89 -16.89
C SER A 55 27.47 7.61 -16.41
N ASP A 56 27.92 6.43 -16.87
CA ASP A 56 27.44 5.11 -16.41
C ASP A 56 27.55 4.90 -14.89
N THR A 57 28.43 5.67 -14.25
CA THR A 57 28.71 5.57 -12.81
C THR A 57 27.88 6.54 -11.97
N GLU A 58 27.21 7.51 -12.58
CA GLU A 58 26.45 8.52 -11.85
C GLU A 58 25.20 7.93 -11.20
N LEU A 59 24.47 7.07 -11.92
CA LEU A 59 23.25 6.45 -11.40
C LEU A 59 23.11 4.99 -11.84
N PRO A 60 23.16 4.01 -10.91
CA PRO A 60 23.00 2.60 -11.24
C PRO A 60 21.66 2.30 -11.93
N GLY A 61 21.72 1.73 -13.14
CA GLY A 61 20.54 1.37 -13.94
C GLY A 61 20.01 2.50 -14.83
N ALA A 62 20.70 3.64 -14.89
CA ALA A 62 20.57 4.65 -15.93
C ALA A 62 21.89 4.74 -16.71
N GLU A 63 21.81 5.09 -17.98
CA GLU A 63 22.98 5.17 -18.87
C GLU A 63 22.93 6.50 -19.63
N PRO A 64 24.08 7.15 -19.90
CA PRO A 64 24.12 8.29 -20.80
C PRO A 64 23.50 7.92 -22.14
N ASP A 65 22.92 8.90 -22.82
CA ASP A 65 22.51 8.69 -24.21
C ASP A 65 23.75 8.62 -25.11
N TYR A 66 24.32 7.43 -25.24
CA TYR A 66 25.46 7.17 -26.12
C TYR A 66 25.16 7.39 -27.60
N LEU A 67 23.88 7.38 -27.98
CA LEU A 67 23.47 7.42 -29.37
C LEU A 67 23.43 8.86 -29.91
N ASN A 68 22.79 9.78 -29.18
CA ASN A 68 22.65 11.17 -29.62
C ASN A 68 23.39 12.17 -28.74
N GLY A 69 23.91 11.74 -27.58
CA GLY A 69 24.57 12.62 -26.63
C GLY A 69 23.60 13.58 -25.93
N ALA A 70 22.30 13.29 -25.95
CA ALA A 70 21.29 14.13 -25.32
C ALA A 70 21.41 14.09 -23.79
N LYS A 71 21.28 15.25 -23.15
CA LYS A 71 21.21 15.36 -21.69
C LYS A 71 19.81 15.16 -21.15
N SER A 72 18.78 15.30 -21.98
CA SER A 72 17.39 15.05 -21.55
C SER A 72 16.52 14.45 -22.64
N VAL A 73 15.42 13.83 -22.24
CA VAL A 73 14.39 13.33 -23.18
C VAL A 73 13.82 14.46 -24.02
N ARG A 74 13.67 15.65 -23.44
CA ARG A 74 13.24 16.84 -24.18
C ARG A 74 14.17 17.15 -25.35
N GLU A 75 15.49 17.06 -25.15
CA GLU A 75 16.47 17.28 -26.23
C GLU A 75 16.31 16.25 -27.35
N LEU A 76 15.95 14.99 -27.06
CA LEU A 76 15.66 14.01 -28.11
C LEU A 76 14.48 14.41 -29.00
N TYR A 77 13.40 14.92 -28.41
CA TYR A 77 12.26 15.45 -29.19
C TYR A 77 12.64 16.67 -30.02
N GLU A 78 13.51 17.54 -29.50
CA GLU A 78 14.00 18.71 -30.22
C GLU A 78 14.99 18.33 -31.34
N ILE A 79 15.81 17.28 -31.15
CA ILE A 79 16.65 16.70 -32.19
C ILE A 79 15.78 16.14 -33.31
N ALA A 80 14.71 15.42 -32.96
CA ALA A 80 13.77 14.87 -33.93
C ALA A 80 12.92 15.94 -34.64
N SER A 81 12.56 17.02 -33.94
CA SER A 81 11.79 18.14 -34.46
C SER A 81 12.14 19.45 -33.74
N PRO A 82 12.92 20.35 -34.38
CA PRO A 82 13.45 21.57 -33.74
C PRO A 82 12.40 22.54 -33.18
N ASN A 83 11.14 22.45 -33.62
CA ASN A 83 10.02 23.29 -33.17
C ASN A 83 8.90 22.45 -32.53
N TYR A 84 9.25 21.39 -31.82
CA TYR A 84 8.26 20.53 -31.16
C TYR A 84 7.52 21.27 -30.03
N GLU A 85 6.21 21.44 -30.18
CA GLU A 85 5.32 22.10 -29.18
C GLU A 85 4.49 21.09 -28.35
N GLY A 86 4.74 19.78 -28.51
CA GLY A 86 4.01 18.72 -27.83
C GLY A 86 4.57 18.37 -26.44
N LYS A 87 4.06 17.27 -25.85
CA LYS A 87 4.52 16.75 -24.56
C LYS A 87 5.73 15.84 -24.74
N TYR A 88 6.72 15.96 -23.86
CA TYR A 88 7.91 15.08 -23.85
C TYR A 88 7.63 13.81 -23.04
N THR A 89 7.48 12.66 -23.70
CA THR A 89 7.06 11.41 -23.05
C THR A 89 8.12 10.30 -23.16
N VAL A 90 7.93 9.24 -22.37
CA VAL A 90 8.73 8.00 -22.38
C VAL A 90 7.79 6.79 -22.31
N PRO A 91 8.16 5.59 -22.81
CA PRO A 91 9.43 5.23 -23.47
C PRO A 91 9.61 5.89 -24.85
N ILE A 92 10.81 6.01 -25.40
CA ILE A 92 11.01 6.54 -26.76
C ILE A 92 11.52 5.42 -27.66
N LEU A 93 10.91 5.24 -28.82
CA LEU A 93 11.51 4.47 -29.91
C LEU A 93 12.22 5.43 -30.86
N TRP A 94 13.47 5.14 -31.16
CA TRP A 94 14.34 6.04 -31.91
C TRP A 94 14.84 5.39 -33.19
N ASP A 95 14.55 5.99 -34.34
CA ASP A 95 15.12 5.56 -35.62
C ASP A 95 16.55 6.09 -35.73
N LYS A 96 17.53 5.20 -35.65
CA LYS A 96 18.97 5.54 -35.74
C LYS A 96 19.37 6.14 -37.09
N LYS A 97 18.69 5.77 -38.18
CA LYS A 97 19.02 6.20 -39.54
C LYS A 97 18.38 7.54 -39.87
N LEU A 98 17.11 7.69 -39.53
CA LEU A 98 16.35 8.92 -39.77
C LEU A 98 16.54 9.97 -38.66
N LYS A 99 17.15 9.58 -37.53
CA LYS A 99 17.36 10.42 -36.34
C LYS A 99 16.09 11.11 -35.87
N THR A 100 15.01 10.35 -35.82
CA THR A 100 13.69 10.84 -35.43
C THR A 100 13.06 9.92 -34.40
N VAL A 101 12.17 10.48 -33.59
CA VAL A 101 11.30 9.70 -32.71
C VAL A 101 10.30 8.96 -33.59
N VAL A 102 10.35 7.64 -33.52
CA VAL A 102 9.25 6.80 -34.00
C VAL A 102 8.26 6.74 -32.85
N ASN A 103 7.06 7.27 -33.07
CA ASN A 103 6.09 7.52 -32.02
C ASN A 103 5.90 6.29 -31.11
N ASN A 104 5.80 6.51 -29.79
CA ASN A 104 5.73 5.44 -28.78
C ASN A 104 4.30 4.98 -28.47
N GLU A 105 3.32 5.41 -29.25
CA GLU A 105 1.94 5.31 -28.86
C GLU A 105 1.36 3.97 -29.35
N SER A 106 0.76 3.23 -28.42
CA SER A 106 -0.20 2.16 -28.73
C SER A 106 0.38 0.83 -29.24
N SER A 107 -0.54 -0.12 -29.45
CA SER A 107 -0.34 -1.53 -29.82
C SER A 107 0.45 -1.70 -31.13
N GLU A 108 0.65 -0.60 -31.84
CA GLU A 108 1.58 -0.42 -32.96
C GLU A 108 3.00 -0.91 -32.63
N ILE A 109 3.50 -0.73 -31.41
CA ILE A 109 4.84 -1.25 -31.03
C ILE A 109 4.84 -2.78 -31.04
N ILE A 110 3.79 -3.40 -30.49
CA ILE A 110 3.65 -4.86 -30.46
C ILE A 110 3.47 -5.39 -31.89
N ARG A 111 2.63 -4.74 -32.71
CA ARG A 111 2.43 -5.06 -34.13
C ARG A 111 3.73 -4.95 -34.94
N MET A 112 4.49 -3.88 -34.73
CA MET A 112 5.75 -3.63 -35.41
C MET A 112 6.81 -4.69 -35.06
N PHE A 113 6.94 -5.08 -33.78
CA PHE A 113 7.82 -6.19 -33.40
C PHE A 113 7.35 -7.54 -33.94
N ASN A 114 6.06 -7.69 -34.21
CA ASN A 114 5.46 -8.92 -34.71
C ASN A 114 5.62 -9.13 -36.22
N THR A 115 5.85 -8.06 -37.00
CA THR A 115 5.93 -8.14 -38.48
C THR A 115 7.20 -7.54 -39.05
N GLU A 116 7.54 -6.30 -38.68
CA GLU A 116 8.56 -5.50 -39.36
C GLU A 116 10.00 -5.97 -39.07
N PHE A 117 10.20 -6.62 -37.92
CA PHE A 117 11.52 -7.11 -37.50
C PHE A 117 11.76 -8.60 -37.80
N ASN A 118 10.80 -9.31 -38.39
CA ASN A 118 10.92 -10.76 -38.66
C ASN A 118 12.08 -11.11 -39.59
N GLY A 119 12.52 -10.18 -40.45
CA GLY A 119 13.68 -10.37 -41.30
C GLY A 119 15.02 -10.42 -40.55
N ILE A 120 15.06 -9.92 -39.31
CA ILE A 120 16.27 -9.88 -38.48
C ILE A 120 16.09 -10.53 -37.09
N ALA A 121 14.86 -10.89 -36.70
CA ALA A 121 14.56 -11.60 -35.46
C ALA A 121 15.05 -13.05 -35.51
N LYS A 122 15.56 -13.59 -34.39
CA LYS A 122 15.96 -15.01 -34.32
C LYS A 122 14.76 -15.94 -34.06
N ASN A 123 13.64 -15.41 -33.57
CA ASN A 123 12.40 -16.15 -33.32
C ASN A 123 11.22 -15.59 -34.18
N PRO A 124 11.34 -15.52 -35.51
CA PRO A 124 10.38 -14.80 -36.37
C PRO A 124 8.98 -15.44 -36.43
N SER A 125 8.81 -16.63 -35.86
CA SER A 125 7.51 -17.33 -35.78
C SER A 125 6.74 -17.05 -34.48
N LEU A 126 7.33 -16.30 -33.53
CA LEU A 126 6.68 -15.94 -32.28
C LEU A 126 5.68 -14.81 -32.53
N ASP A 127 4.38 -15.13 -32.39
CA ASP A 127 3.29 -14.19 -32.60
C ASP A 127 2.96 -13.45 -31.28
N LEU A 128 3.53 -12.26 -31.11
CA LEU A 128 3.27 -11.35 -29.99
C LEU A 128 1.93 -10.61 -30.12
N TYR A 129 1.28 -10.70 -31.29
CA TYR A 129 0.01 -10.05 -31.57
C TYR A 129 -1.01 -11.02 -32.20
N PRO A 130 -1.36 -12.10 -31.49
CA PRO A 130 -2.12 -13.20 -32.07
C PRO A 130 -3.56 -12.80 -32.37
N SER A 131 -4.08 -13.24 -33.51
CA SER A 131 -5.38 -12.82 -34.07
C SER A 131 -6.56 -12.87 -33.11
N HIS A 132 -6.59 -13.86 -32.20
CA HIS A 132 -7.65 -14.05 -31.22
C HIS A 132 -7.56 -13.13 -29.98
N LEU A 133 -6.46 -12.38 -29.81
CA LEU A 133 -6.27 -11.43 -28.70
C LEU A 133 -6.12 -9.98 -29.16
N ARG A 134 -6.12 -9.71 -30.47
CA ARG A 134 -5.84 -8.37 -31.03
C ARG A 134 -6.76 -7.30 -30.47
N ASP A 135 -8.08 -7.54 -30.58
CA ASP A 135 -9.08 -6.59 -30.09
C ASP A 135 -8.90 -6.30 -28.59
N THR A 136 -8.60 -7.34 -27.80
CA THR A 136 -8.31 -7.21 -26.36
C THR A 136 -7.01 -6.46 -26.09
N ILE A 137 -5.96 -6.69 -26.87
CA ILE A 137 -4.65 -6.03 -26.72
C ILE A 137 -4.76 -4.55 -27.11
N ASP A 138 -5.44 -4.22 -28.21
CA ASP A 138 -5.69 -2.85 -28.63
C ASP A 138 -6.49 -2.08 -27.59
N GLU A 139 -7.62 -2.66 -27.15
CA GLU A 139 -8.49 -2.07 -26.15
C GLU A 139 -7.77 -1.88 -24.80
N THR A 140 -6.99 -2.89 -24.38
CA THR A 140 -6.20 -2.80 -23.15
C THR A 140 -5.11 -1.75 -23.27
N ASN A 141 -4.43 -1.65 -24.41
CA ASN A 141 -3.30 -0.74 -24.57
C ASN A 141 -3.74 0.72 -24.71
N GLU A 142 -4.81 1.01 -25.45
CA GLU A 142 -5.42 2.35 -25.49
C GLU A 142 -5.87 2.80 -24.08
N TRP A 143 -6.33 1.86 -23.25
CA TRP A 143 -6.72 2.12 -21.87
C TRP A 143 -5.54 2.29 -20.90
N VAL A 144 -4.50 1.44 -20.97
CA VAL A 144 -3.32 1.53 -20.08
C VAL A 144 -2.47 2.77 -20.39
N PHE A 145 -2.26 3.09 -21.67
CA PHE A 145 -1.38 4.17 -22.09
C PHE A 145 -1.90 5.54 -21.68
N ASN A 146 -3.20 5.80 -21.92
CA ASN A 146 -3.83 7.06 -21.53
C ASN A 146 -4.29 7.09 -20.07
N GLY A 147 -4.48 5.94 -19.42
CA GLY A 147 -5.10 5.85 -18.08
C GLY A 147 -4.18 5.53 -16.91
N ILE A 148 -3.01 4.90 -17.11
CA ILE A 148 -2.26 4.23 -16.02
C ILE A 148 -0.78 4.67 -15.89
N ASN A 149 -0.13 5.30 -16.86
CA ASN A 149 1.29 5.64 -16.67
C ASN A 149 1.55 7.07 -16.15
N ASN A 150 1.14 7.33 -14.90
CA ASN A 150 1.49 8.52 -14.11
C ASN A 150 2.13 8.18 -12.74
N GLY A 151 2.79 7.02 -12.63
CA GLY A 151 3.76 6.66 -11.58
C GLY A 151 3.31 6.69 -10.11
N VAL A 152 3.29 5.54 -9.43
CA VAL A 152 2.94 5.41 -8.00
C VAL A 152 4.08 4.77 -7.20
N TYR A 153 4.40 5.36 -6.03
CA TYR A 153 5.45 5.07 -5.02
C TYR A 153 6.85 5.67 -5.25
N LYS A 154 7.05 6.86 -4.67
CA LYS A 154 8.35 7.43 -4.30
C LYS A 154 8.47 7.66 -2.78
N CYS A 155 8.02 6.70 -1.97
CA CYS A 155 8.52 6.62 -0.61
C CYS A 155 9.86 5.89 -0.68
N GLY A 156 10.94 6.66 -0.63
CA GLY A 156 12.29 6.25 -0.99
C GLY A 156 12.93 5.32 0.02
N PHE A 157 13.02 4.04 -0.35
CA PHE A 157 14.08 3.15 0.12
C PHE A 157 15.01 2.90 -1.07
N ALA A 158 16.32 2.94 -0.84
CA ALA A 158 17.27 2.49 -1.85
C ALA A 158 16.98 1.03 -2.20
N ARG A 159 16.95 0.73 -3.51
CA ARG A 159 16.70 -0.63 -4.04
C ARG A 159 17.89 -1.56 -3.84
N LYS A 160 19.00 -1.03 -3.34
CA LYS A 160 20.25 -1.75 -3.07
C LYS A 160 20.78 -1.35 -1.69
N GLN A 161 21.69 -2.15 -1.14
CA GLN A 161 22.21 -2.00 0.22
C GLN A 161 23.19 -0.82 0.35
N GLU A 162 23.91 -0.48 -0.73
CA GLU A 162 25.03 0.45 -0.72
C GLU A 162 24.69 1.84 -0.15
N PRO A 163 23.55 2.48 -0.51
CA PRO A 163 23.21 3.80 0.02
C PRO A 163 22.99 3.82 1.54
N TYR A 164 22.61 2.69 2.16
CA TYR A 164 22.47 2.60 3.62
C TYR A 164 23.82 2.45 4.31
N ASN A 165 24.74 1.72 3.69
CA ASN A 165 26.11 1.59 4.18
C ASN A 165 26.82 2.95 4.14
N GLU A 166 26.60 3.73 3.08
CA GLU A 166 27.10 5.11 2.96
C GLU A 166 26.51 6.04 4.04
N ALA A 167 25.26 5.83 4.43
CA ALA A 167 24.62 6.56 5.52
C ALA A 167 25.16 6.18 6.92
N GLY A 168 26.12 5.25 7.00
CA GLY A 168 26.75 4.82 8.25
C GLY A 168 25.89 3.85 9.07
N ILE A 169 24.90 3.19 8.45
CA ILE A 169 24.13 2.14 9.12
C ILE A 169 25.04 0.91 9.29
N PRO A 170 25.23 0.38 10.52
CA PRO A 170 26.10 -0.77 10.73
C PRO A 170 25.64 -2.01 9.94
N ASP A 171 26.61 -2.81 9.49
CA ASP A 171 26.35 -4.03 8.74
C ASP A 171 25.37 -4.95 9.47
N GLY A 172 24.36 -5.42 8.74
CA GLY A 172 23.32 -6.32 9.26
C GLY A 172 22.16 -5.64 9.98
N VAL A 173 22.23 -4.34 10.30
CA VAL A 173 21.12 -3.60 10.94
C VAL A 173 19.95 -3.39 9.98
N LEU A 174 20.26 -3.02 8.73
CA LEU A 174 19.28 -2.91 7.65
C LEU A 174 19.73 -3.83 6.51
N ASN A 175 18.83 -4.69 6.05
CA ASN A 175 19.09 -5.62 4.96
C ASN A 175 17.98 -5.48 3.93
N VAL A 176 18.32 -5.21 2.67
CA VAL A 176 17.35 -5.18 1.56
C VAL A 176 17.45 -6.46 0.73
N VAL A 177 16.34 -7.21 0.66
CA VAL A 177 16.25 -8.43 -0.14
C VAL A 177 15.13 -8.28 -1.16
N THR A 178 15.49 -8.05 -2.42
CA THR A 178 14.55 -7.98 -3.54
C THR A 178 14.15 -9.38 -4.03
N GLY A 179 12.90 -9.54 -4.44
CA GLY A 179 12.43 -10.79 -5.01
C GLY A 179 10.92 -10.94 -4.94
N PHE A 180 10.40 -11.99 -5.58
CA PHE A 180 8.96 -12.23 -5.62
C PHE A 180 8.38 -12.49 -4.22
N GLY A 181 7.18 -11.96 -3.96
CA GLY A 181 6.49 -12.19 -2.69
C GLY A 181 6.25 -13.67 -2.36
N SER A 182 6.08 -14.53 -3.36
CA SER A 182 5.91 -15.98 -3.18
C SER A 182 7.20 -16.71 -2.75
N THR A 183 8.35 -16.07 -2.87
CA THR A 183 9.67 -16.65 -2.55
C THR A 183 10.31 -15.88 -1.41
N ALA A 184 10.89 -14.71 -1.70
CA ALA A 184 11.55 -13.86 -0.70
C ALA A 184 10.59 -13.45 0.43
N GLY A 185 9.42 -12.89 0.09
CA GLY A 185 8.45 -12.45 1.08
C GLY A 185 7.90 -13.59 1.95
N ALA A 186 7.59 -14.74 1.33
CA ALA A 186 7.13 -15.92 2.04
C ALA A 186 8.19 -16.49 2.99
N ALA A 187 9.47 -16.51 2.57
CA ALA A 187 10.58 -16.96 3.41
C ALA A 187 10.77 -16.06 4.63
N ILE A 188 10.69 -14.73 4.46
CA ILE A 188 10.76 -13.77 5.58
C ILE A 188 9.60 -13.99 6.56
N ALA A 189 8.37 -14.13 6.03
CA ALA A 189 7.18 -14.30 6.86
C ALA A 189 7.20 -15.59 7.71
N SER A 190 7.79 -16.68 7.20
CA SER A 190 7.88 -17.97 7.88
C SER A 190 9.18 -18.19 8.65
N HIS A 191 10.18 -17.30 8.53
CA HIS A 191 11.48 -17.48 9.17
C HIS A 191 11.34 -17.55 10.70
N MET A 192 12.02 -18.51 11.34
CA MET A 192 11.90 -18.77 12.78
C MET A 192 12.59 -17.71 13.65
N GLU A 193 13.58 -17.02 13.09
CA GLU A 193 14.39 -16.00 13.81
C GLU A 193 13.93 -14.56 13.52
N VAL A 194 12.86 -14.38 12.76
CA VAL A 194 12.25 -13.05 12.59
C VAL A 194 11.22 -12.84 13.70
N ASP A 195 11.43 -11.83 14.54
CA ASP A 195 10.58 -11.59 15.72
C ASP A 195 9.22 -10.96 15.37
N LYS A 196 9.18 -10.17 14.28
CA LYS A 196 8.02 -9.35 13.91
C LYS A 196 8.00 -9.11 12.39
N VAL A 197 6.81 -9.05 11.81
CA VAL A 197 6.61 -8.75 10.38
C VAL A 197 5.60 -7.63 10.24
N ILE A 198 6.00 -6.59 9.48
CA ILE A 198 5.13 -5.49 9.06
C ILE A 198 4.92 -5.63 7.56
N SER A 199 3.67 -5.50 7.11
CA SER A 199 3.33 -5.70 5.71
C SER A 199 2.28 -4.70 5.24
N ASN A 200 2.66 -3.92 4.23
CA ASN A 200 1.83 -2.88 3.62
C ASN A 200 1.39 -3.34 2.23
N VAL A 201 0.23 -4.00 2.12
CA VAL A 201 -0.24 -4.63 0.87
C VAL A 201 -1.56 -4.04 0.41
N LEU A 202 -1.52 -3.44 -0.77
CA LEU A 202 -2.64 -2.68 -1.35
C LEU A 202 -3.77 -3.56 -1.89
N ARG A 203 -3.47 -4.82 -2.24
CA ARG A 203 -4.42 -5.71 -2.91
C ARG A 203 -4.99 -6.77 -1.97
N VAL A 204 -6.30 -6.96 -2.12
CA VAL A 204 -7.24 -7.62 -1.20
C VAL A 204 -6.77 -8.99 -0.66
N ASN A 205 -6.65 -9.03 0.67
CA ASN A 205 -6.86 -10.12 1.64
C ASN A 205 -6.04 -11.41 1.55
N ASN A 206 -5.56 -11.87 0.39
CA ASN A 206 -4.88 -13.17 0.35
C ASN A 206 -3.45 -13.10 0.88
N VAL A 207 -2.70 -12.03 0.61
CA VAL A 207 -1.32 -11.92 1.07
C VAL A 207 -1.26 -11.68 2.59
N GLY A 208 -2.03 -10.72 3.12
CA GLY A 208 -2.08 -10.48 4.56
C GLY A 208 -2.50 -11.74 5.35
N ARG A 209 -3.50 -12.49 4.85
CA ARG A 209 -3.89 -13.79 5.45
C ARG A 209 -2.77 -14.82 5.38
N LYS A 210 -2.06 -14.92 4.25
CA LYS A 210 -0.91 -15.82 4.10
C LYS A 210 0.22 -15.46 5.06
N ILE A 211 0.49 -14.17 5.28
CA ILE A 211 1.50 -13.72 6.25
C ILE A 211 1.09 -14.10 7.67
N VAL A 212 -0.16 -13.88 8.05
CA VAL A 212 -0.69 -14.32 9.35
C VAL A 212 -0.60 -15.85 9.49
N GLN A 213 -0.93 -16.61 8.44
CA GLN A 213 -0.80 -18.07 8.43
C GLN A 213 0.67 -18.51 8.55
N ALA A 214 1.59 -17.84 7.85
CA ALA A 214 3.02 -18.13 7.91
C ALA A 214 3.58 -17.85 9.32
N ALA A 215 3.19 -16.74 9.95
CA ALA A 215 3.53 -16.46 11.34
C ALA A 215 2.93 -17.51 12.29
N ALA A 216 1.65 -17.86 12.11
CA ALA A 216 0.93 -18.84 12.94
C ALA A 216 1.54 -20.25 12.87
N THR A 217 2.08 -20.64 11.72
CA THR A 217 2.66 -21.97 11.46
C THR A 217 4.18 -22.03 11.68
N SER A 218 4.81 -20.90 12.02
CA SER A 218 6.24 -20.81 12.35
C SER A 218 6.46 -20.56 13.84
N ASN A 219 6.80 -19.33 14.22
CA ASN A 219 7.20 -18.95 15.58
C ASN A 219 6.17 -18.07 16.31
N LEU A 220 4.95 -17.92 15.79
CA LEU A 220 3.90 -17.05 16.35
C LEU A 220 4.32 -15.57 16.45
N LYS A 221 5.25 -15.12 15.60
CA LYS A 221 5.69 -13.72 15.52
C LYS A 221 4.53 -12.72 15.40
N LYS A 222 4.72 -11.53 15.96
CA LYS A 222 3.75 -10.43 15.83
C LYS A 222 3.63 -10.02 14.36
N VAL A 223 2.40 -9.87 13.87
CA VAL A 223 2.10 -9.46 12.49
C VAL A 223 1.31 -8.16 12.49
N ILE A 224 1.84 -7.19 11.77
CA ILE A 224 1.32 -5.83 11.61
C ILE A 224 0.96 -5.67 10.14
N LEU A 225 -0.28 -5.28 9.87
CA LEU A 225 -0.84 -5.23 8.52
C LEU A 225 -1.47 -3.87 8.27
N GLU A 226 -0.95 -3.15 7.27
CA GLU A 226 -1.69 -2.11 6.56
C GLU A 226 -2.20 -2.69 5.25
N LEU A 227 -3.52 -2.75 5.12
CA LEU A 227 -4.19 -3.37 3.98
C LEU A 227 -4.98 -2.32 3.19
N GLY A 228 -5.25 -2.62 1.93
CA GLY A 228 -6.02 -1.74 1.04
C GLY A 228 -7.39 -1.34 1.60
N GLY A 229 -7.89 -0.20 1.15
CA GLY A 229 -9.16 0.38 1.57
C GLY A 229 -10.21 0.45 0.45
N LYS A 230 -11.39 0.95 0.84
CA LYS A 230 -12.44 1.44 -0.08
C LYS A 230 -13.09 2.67 0.54
N SER A 231 -12.27 3.70 0.74
CA SER A 231 -12.58 4.87 1.56
C SER A 231 -13.80 5.65 1.02
N PRO A 232 -14.76 6.03 1.88
CA PRO A 232 -15.85 6.92 1.50
C PRO A 232 -15.45 8.40 1.64
N LEU A 233 -15.99 9.25 0.78
CA LEU A 233 -16.03 10.71 0.93
C LEU A 233 -17.50 11.13 0.98
N LEU A 234 -17.95 11.76 2.08
CA LEU A 234 -19.32 12.25 2.24
C LEU A 234 -19.34 13.76 2.05
N ILE A 235 -20.20 14.25 1.16
CA ILE A 235 -20.38 15.66 0.84
C ILE A 235 -21.82 16.04 1.19
N PHE A 236 -21.99 16.96 2.13
CA PHE A 236 -23.29 17.40 2.64
C PHE A 236 -23.79 18.66 1.94
N ASN A 237 -25.09 18.95 2.07
CA ASN A 237 -25.75 20.04 1.35
C ASN A 237 -25.15 21.44 1.61
N ASP A 238 -24.51 21.63 2.75
CA ASP A 238 -23.88 22.88 3.16
C ASP A 238 -22.43 23.04 2.67
N ALA A 239 -21.93 22.07 1.90
CA ALA A 239 -20.59 22.12 1.31
C ALA A 239 -20.47 23.18 0.22
N ASP A 240 -19.28 23.80 0.16
CA ASP A 240 -18.82 24.54 -1.01
C ASP A 240 -18.59 23.53 -2.15
N VAL A 241 -19.45 23.60 -3.16
CA VAL A 241 -19.56 22.60 -4.22
C VAL A 241 -18.28 22.50 -5.05
N ASP A 242 -17.63 23.62 -5.35
CA ASP A 242 -16.41 23.63 -6.18
C ASP A 242 -15.24 23.00 -5.41
N LYS A 243 -15.11 23.33 -4.13
CA LYS A 243 -14.09 22.72 -3.26
C LYS A 243 -14.35 21.24 -3.04
N ALA A 244 -15.62 20.85 -2.87
CA ALA A 244 -16.00 19.45 -2.69
C ALA A 244 -15.68 18.62 -3.94
N ALA A 245 -15.92 19.17 -5.13
CA ALA A 245 -15.53 18.60 -6.41
C ALA A 245 -14.00 18.44 -6.52
N ASP A 246 -13.23 19.51 -6.27
CA ASP A 246 -11.76 19.47 -6.32
C ASP A 246 -11.19 18.43 -5.34
N LEU A 247 -11.75 18.34 -4.12
CA LEU A 247 -11.36 17.33 -3.13
C LEU A 247 -11.72 15.90 -3.55
N ALA A 248 -12.88 15.68 -4.16
CA ALA A 248 -13.27 14.37 -4.67
C ALA A 248 -12.35 13.91 -5.80
N LEU A 249 -12.01 14.82 -6.72
CA LEU A 249 -11.07 14.58 -7.82
C LEU A 249 -9.68 14.22 -7.26
N LEU A 250 -9.16 15.06 -6.36
CA LEU A 250 -7.89 14.81 -5.68
C LEU A 250 -7.89 13.44 -5.00
N GLY A 251 -8.89 13.19 -4.14
CA GLY A 251 -8.96 11.97 -3.33
C GLY A 251 -9.08 10.68 -4.15
N CYS A 252 -9.70 10.74 -5.33
CA CYS A 252 -9.92 9.54 -6.16
C CYS A 252 -8.85 9.33 -7.21
N PHE A 253 -8.36 10.41 -7.83
CA PHE A 253 -7.53 10.33 -9.05
C PHE A 253 -6.08 10.72 -8.84
N TYR A 254 -5.71 11.30 -7.68
CA TYR A 254 -4.30 11.51 -7.35
C TYR A 254 -3.54 10.19 -7.49
N ASN A 255 -2.31 10.27 -7.99
CA ASN A 255 -1.46 9.10 -8.15
C ASN A 255 -2.18 7.97 -8.90
N LYS A 256 -2.94 8.33 -9.95
CA LYS A 256 -3.74 7.41 -10.78
C LYS A 256 -4.58 6.42 -9.96
N GLY A 257 -5.12 6.86 -8.82
CA GLY A 257 -6.00 6.07 -7.96
C GLY A 257 -5.34 4.88 -7.26
N ASP A 258 -4.04 4.63 -7.46
CA ASP A 258 -3.30 3.58 -6.77
C ASP A 258 -2.86 4.07 -5.38
N ILE A 259 -3.84 4.38 -4.55
CA ILE A 259 -3.63 4.82 -3.18
C ILE A 259 -4.53 3.98 -2.28
N CYS A 260 -3.96 3.40 -1.23
CA CYS A 260 -4.69 2.61 -0.23
C CYS A 260 -5.92 3.35 0.34
N VAL A 261 -5.78 4.66 0.51
CA VAL A 261 -6.77 5.58 1.11
C VAL A 261 -7.65 6.30 0.10
N ALA A 262 -7.54 6.04 -1.21
CA ALA A 262 -8.29 6.77 -2.23
C ALA A 262 -9.81 6.83 -1.95
N SER A 263 -10.43 7.99 -2.16
CA SER A 263 -11.87 8.25 -2.01
C SER A 263 -12.70 7.63 -3.13
N SER A 264 -12.52 6.33 -3.37
CA SER A 264 -13.15 5.60 -4.46
C SER A 264 -14.68 5.49 -4.38
N ARG A 265 -15.28 5.89 -3.25
CA ARG A 265 -16.73 5.99 -3.06
C ARG A 265 -17.07 7.42 -2.62
N VAL A 266 -17.74 8.18 -3.49
CA VAL A 266 -18.17 9.54 -3.20
C VAL A 266 -19.68 9.55 -3.00
N PHE A 267 -20.13 10.06 -1.86
CA PHE A 267 -21.53 10.17 -1.48
C PHE A 267 -21.88 11.65 -1.39
N VAL A 268 -22.85 12.10 -2.18
CA VAL A 268 -23.29 13.49 -2.21
C VAL A 268 -24.75 13.57 -1.77
N GLN A 269 -25.04 14.51 -0.86
CA GLN A 269 -26.38 14.68 -0.33
C GLN A 269 -27.34 15.24 -1.39
N GLU A 270 -28.60 14.80 -1.36
CA GLU A 270 -29.54 14.98 -2.45
C GLU A 270 -29.78 16.44 -2.90
N GLY A 271 -29.61 17.41 -2.01
CA GLY A 271 -29.88 18.82 -2.29
C GLY A 271 -28.84 19.48 -3.18
N ILE A 272 -27.65 18.88 -3.33
CA ILE A 272 -26.58 19.40 -4.17
C ILE A 272 -26.10 18.40 -5.24
N TYR A 273 -26.64 17.18 -5.26
CA TYR A 273 -26.20 16.12 -6.18
C TYR A 273 -26.34 16.50 -7.67
N ASP A 274 -27.48 17.07 -8.06
CA ASP A 274 -27.82 17.36 -9.46
C ASP A 274 -27.41 18.78 -9.91
N LYS A 275 -26.49 19.45 -9.21
CA LYS A 275 -26.03 20.79 -9.62
C LYS A 275 -25.14 20.68 -10.85
N GLU A 276 -25.68 20.99 -12.02
CA GLU A 276 -24.98 20.97 -13.31
C GLU A 276 -23.78 21.93 -13.39
N ASP A 277 -23.65 22.85 -12.43
CA ASP A 277 -22.56 23.84 -12.42
C ASP A 277 -21.20 23.34 -11.91
N MET A 278 -21.12 22.10 -11.38
CA MET A 278 -19.86 21.57 -10.84
C MET A 278 -18.80 21.33 -11.92
N LYS A 279 -17.52 21.59 -11.58
CA LYS A 279 -16.38 21.24 -12.45
C LYS A 279 -16.40 19.78 -12.91
N ILE A 280 -16.77 18.83 -12.05
CA ILE A 280 -16.87 17.40 -12.43
C ILE A 280 -17.88 17.11 -13.55
N TYR A 281 -18.86 17.99 -13.74
CA TYR A 281 -19.91 17.86 -14.75
C TYR A 281 -19.51 18.53 -16.07
N LYS A 282 -18.58 19.48 -16.03
CA LYS A 282 -18.16 20.33 -17.16
C LYS A 282 -16.79 19.94 -17.73
N ASP A 283 -15.90 19.42 -16.88
CA ASP A 283 -14.51 19.15 -17.22
C ASP A 283 -14.28 17.66 -17.50
N GLU A 284 -13.44 17.36 -18.49
CA GLU A 284 -13.03 16.00 -18.81
C GLU A 284 -11.97 15.52 -17.79
N ILE A 285 -12.26 14.44 -17.06
CA ILE A 285 -11.52 14.06 -15.85
C ILE A 285 -10.33 13.11 -16.11
N PHE A 286 -10.32 12.37 -17.23
CA PHE A 286 -9.24 11.43 -17.64
C PHE A 286 -8.59 10.67 -16.45
N GLY A 287 -9.40 9.92 -15.68
CA GLY A 287 -8.93 9.30 -14.43
C GLY A 287 -9.76 8.10 -13.92
N PRO A 288 -9.17 7.28 -13.02
CA PRO A 288 -9.65 5.94 -12.61
C PRO A 288 -10.92 5.91 -11.75
N VAL A 289 -11.97 5.28 -12.29
CA VAL A 289 -13.27 4.91 -11.69
C VAL A 289 -13.60 5.48 -10.30
N MET A 290 -14.40 6.54 -10.28
CA MET A 290 -15.08 7.05 -9.08
C MET A 290 -16.52 6.51 -9.02
N SER A 291 -16.92 5.93 -7.89
CA SER A 291 -18.33 5.59 -7.65
C SER A 291 -19.04 6.76 -6.99
N LEU A 292 -19.82 7.51 -7.76
CA LEU A 292 -20.65 8.61 -7.26
C LEU A 292 -22.06 8.12 -6.89
N MET A 293 -22.51 8.42 -5.67
CA MET A 293 -23.78 7.95 -5.12
C MET A 293 -24.51 9.08 -4.40
N LYS A 294 -25.85 9.04 -4.44
CA LYS A 294 -26.74 9.98 -3.75
C LYS A 294 -27.15 9.42 -2.38
N PHE A 295 -27.34 10.29 -1.39
CA PHE A 295 -27.96 9.94 -0.11
C PHE A 295 -28.84 11.09 0.40
N LYS A 296 -29.79 10.79 1.30
CA LYS A 296 -30.77 11.76 1.79
C LYS A 296 -30.47 12.25 3.20
N THR A 297 -30.32 11.32 4.15
CA THR A 297 -30.15 11.66 5.58
C THR A 297 -28.74 11.37 6.08
N VAL A 298 -28.35 12.00 7.20
CA VAL A 298 -27.04 11.78 7.83
C VAL A 298 -26.86 10.30 8.21
N GLU A 299 -27.91 9.67 8.74
CA GLU A 299 -27.91 8.26 9.14
C GLU A 299 -27.69 7.33 7.94
N GLU A 300 -28.34 7.64 6.81
CA GLU A 300 -28.15 6.92 5.56
C GLU A 300 -26.71 7.07 5.07
N GLY A 301 -26.16 8.30 5.06
CA GLY A 301 -24.77 8.56 4.70
C GLY A 301 -23.80 7.75 5.54
N ILE A 302 -23.97 7.73 6.87
CA ILE A 302 -23.16 6.95 7.81
C ILE A 302 -23.28 5.45 7.52
N LYS A 303 -24.49 4.95 7.30
CA LYS A 303 -24.74 3.53 6.98
C LYS A 303 -24.03 3.12 5.69
N CYS A 304 -24.15 3.93 4.64
CA CYS A 304 -23.50 3.72 3.35
C CYS A 304 -21.98 3.80 3.44
N ALA A 305 -21.44 4.76 4.19
CA ALA A 305 -20.01 4.89 4.44
C ALA A 305 -19.44 3.63 5.11
N ASN A 306 -20.15 3.10 6.11
CA ASN A 306 -19.76 1.92 6.87
C ASN A 306 -20.05 0.57 6.19
N ASN A 307 -20.87 0.55 5.13
CA ASN A 307 -21.21 -0.65 4.36
C ASN A 307 -20.05 -1.11 3.47
N THR A 308 -18.97 -1.50 4.12
CA THR A 308 -17.75 -2.02 3.54
C THR A 308 -17.04 -2.90 4.57
N LYS A 309 -16.36 -3.94 4.09
CA LYS A 309 -15.48 -4.79 4.89
C LYS A 309 -14.18 -4.08 5.30
N TYR A 310 -13.84 -2.97 4.65
CA TYR A 310 -12.66 -2.16 4.92
C TYR A 310 -12.96 -1.00 5.88
N GLY A 311 -11.92 -0.35 6.39
CA GLY A 311 -12.03 0.82 7.27
C GLY A 311 -10.72 1.58 7.37
N LEU A 312 -10.14 2.00 6.24
CA LEU A 312 -8.82 2.63 6.23
C LEU A 312 -8.93 4.14 6.46
N ALA A 313 -9.44 4.88 5.48
CA ALA A 313 -9.71 6.31 5.58
C ALA A 313 -11.17 6.65 5.28
N ALA A 314 -11.57 7.88 5.62
CA ALA A 314 -12.79 8.51 5.18
C ALA A 314 -12.61 10.03 5.04
N GLY A 315 -13.45 10.67 4.22
CA GLY A 315 -13.54 12.12 4.12
C GLY A 315 -14.95 12.64 4.41
N ILE A 316 -15.03 13.84 4.96
CA ILE A 316 -16.27 14.57 5.26
C ILE A 316 -16.12 15.99 4.71
N VAL A 317 -17.11 16.48 3.96
CA VAL A 317 -17.17 17.87 3.51
C VAL A 317 -18.49 18.48 3.98
N SER A 318 -18.40 19.43 4.92
CA SER A 318 -19.52 20.13 5.55
C SER A 318 -18.99 21.36 6.31
N GLN A 319 -19.84 22.34 6.58
CA GLN A 319 -19.54 23.50 7.45
C GLN A 319 -20.19 23.36 8.84
N ASP A 320 -21.14 22.44 9.01
CA ASP A 320 -21.81 22.15 10.27
C ASP A 320 -20.92 21.31 11.21
N ILE A 321 -20.47 21.93 12.30
CA ILE A 321 -19.60 21.29 13.29
C ILE A 321 -20.26 20.13 14.04
N ASP A 322 -21.56 20.20 14.32
CA ASP A 322 -22.27 19.14 15.05
C ASP A 322 -22.44 17.91 14.16
N LEU A 323 -22.70 18.14 12.87
CA LEU A 323 -22.72 17.10 11.86
C LEU A 323 -21.33 16.47 11.69
N ILE A 324 -20.28 17.28 11.54
CA ILE A 324 -18.89 16.81 11.41
C ILE A 324 -18.51 15.92 12.60
N ASN A 325 -18.78 16.37 13.83
CA ASN A 325 -18.48 15.61 15.04
C ASN A 325 -19.27 14.31 15.12
N THR A 326 -20.54 14.33 14.73
CA THR A 326 -21.39 13.13 14.71
C THR A 326 -20.92 12.11 13.68
N VAL A 327 -20.67 12.56 12.45
CA VAL A 327 -20.29 11.70 11.32
C VAL A 327 -18.88 11.14 11.52
N SER A 328 -17.91 11.97 11.93
CA SER A 328 -16.53 11.53 12.17
C SER A 328 -16.48 10.43 13.24
N ARG A 329 -17.20 10.59 14.35
CA ARG A 329 -17.23 9.57 15.42
C ARG A 329 -18.00 8.30 15.05
N SER A 330 -18.82 8.35 14.00
CA SER A 330 -19.68 7.24 13.58
C SER A 330 -19.11 6.40 12.43
N ILE A 331 -18.19 6.97 11.63
CA ILE A 331 -17.52 6.24 10.55
C ILE A 331 -16.42 5.35 11.13
N LYS A 332 -16.44 4.06 10.80
CA LYS A 332 -15.45 3.06 11.22
C LYS A 332 -14.26 3.05 10.25
N ALA A 333 -13.45 4.09 10.29
CA ALA A 333 -12.19 4.23 9.57
C ALA A 333 -11.08 4.72 10.52
N GLY A 334 -9.81 4.47 10.17
CA GLY A 334 -8.70 4.84 11.07
C GLY A 334 -8.15 6.24 10.91
N ILE A 335 -8.42 6.88 9.77
CA ILE A 335 -8.21 8.32 9.60
C ILE A 335 -9.46 8.95 8.97
N ILE A 336 -9.83 10.13 9.43
CA ILE A 336 -10.97 10.89 8.92
C ILE A 336 -10.51 12.31 8.63
N TRP A 337 -10.60 12.71 7.37
CA TRP A 337 -10.29 14.07 6.94
C TRP A 337 -11.58 14.89 6.82
N VAL A 338 -11.56 16.11 7.34
CA VAL A 338 -12.70 17.03 7.32
C VAL A 338 -12.32 18.25 6.49
N ASN A 339 -13.08 18.52 5.43
CA ASN A 339 -12.85 19.61 4.49
C ASN A 339 -11.44 19.62 3.85
N CYS A 340 -10.77 18.47 3.86
CA CYS A 340 -9.49 18.21 3.21
C CYS A 340 -9.39 16.72 2.83
N TYR A 341 -8.35 16.34 2.09
CA TYR A 341 -8.04 14.94 1.79
C TYR A 341 -6.52 14.76 1.68
N PHE A 342 -6.01 13.59 2.08
CA PHE A 342 -4.57 13.32 2.21
C PHE A 342 -3.81 14.30 3.12
N GLY A 343 -4.48 14.85 4.13
CA GLY A 343 -3.85 15.62 5.20
C GLY A 343 -3.07 14.70 6.13
N PHE A 344 -2.02 14.08 5.61
CA PHE A 344 -1.08 13.29 6.38
C PHE A 344 -0.10 14.21 7.09
N ASP A 345 0.28 13.83 8.30
CA ASP A 345 1.34 14.45 9.07
C ASP A 345 2.18 13.35 9.71
N LEU A 346 3.48 13.59 9.90
CA LEU A 346 4.39 12.60 10.49
C LEU A 346 4.04 12.27 11.95
N ASP A 347 3.38 13.20 12.66
CA ASP A 347 2.93 13.00 14.04
C ASP A 347 1.51 12.42 14.11
N CYS A 348 0.80 12.34 12.98
CA CYS A 348 -0.56 11.82 12.93
C CYS A 348 -0.55 10.30 12.68
N PRO A 349 -0.99 9.47 13.64
CA PRO A 349 -1.02 8.03 13.45
C PRO A 349 -2.02 7.64 12.38
N TYR A 350 -1.60 6.78 11.48
CA TYR A 350 -2.37 6.30 10.33
C TYR A 350 -2.47 4.78 10.34
N GLY A 351 -3.67 4.24 10.17
CA GLY A 351 -3.80 2.83 9.86
C GLY A 351 -5.23 2.32 9.81
N GLY A 352 -5.41 1.03 9.56
CA GLY A 352 -6.72 0.44 9.28
C GLY A 352 -7.62 0.11 10.46
N TYR A 353 -8.93 -0.02 10.18
CA TYR A 353 -9.94 -0.78 10.93
C TYR A 353 -10.42 -1.96 10.07
N LYS A 354 -11.09 -2.93 10.71
CA LYS A 354 -11.74 -4.09 10.04
C LYS A 354 -10.72 -4.86 9.17
N MET A 355 -11.01 -5.08 7.89
CA MET A 355 -10.07 -5.70 6.94
C MET A 355 -9.06 -4.69 6.33
N GLY A 356 -9.05 -3.44 6.78
CA GLY A 356 -8.07 -2.44 6.37
C GLY A 356 -6.73 -2.57 7.09
N GLY A 357 -6.62 -3.40 8.13
CA GLY A 357 -5.38 -3.55 8.89
C GLY A 357 -5.59 -3.62 10.39
N ASN A 358 -4.50 -3.72 11.13
CA ASN A 358 -4.50 -3.85 12.59
C ASN A 358 -3.49 -2.94 13.32
N CYS A 359 -2.97 -1.91 12.67
CA CYS A 359 -1.90 -1.08 13.24
C CYS A 359 -2.09 0.42 13.05
N ARG A 360 -1.12 1.18 13.58
CA ARG A 360 -0.93 2.61 13.41
C ARG A 360 0.53 2.86 13.08
N GLU A 361 0.78 3.30 11.85
CA GLU A 361 2.06 3.81 11.39
C GLU A 361 2.10 5.35 11.53
N SER A 362 3.29 5.96 11.43
CA SER A 362 3.54 7.36 11.81
C SER A 362 3.28 7.67 13.30
N GLY A 363 3.71 8.85 13.74
CA GLY A 363 3.63 9.28 15.14
C GLY A 363 4.41 8.40 16.11
N MET A 364 4.15 8.60 17.40
CA MET A 364 4.72 7.77 18.47
C MET A 364 4.14 6.34 18.46
N ASP A 365 2.90 6.16 18.01
CA ASP A 365 2.24 4.86 17.89
C ASP A 365 3.06 3.88 17.02
N ALA A 366 3.73 4.37 15.98
CA ALA A 366 4.58 3.55 15.14
C ALA A 366 5.82 3.02 15.87
N LEU A 367 6.37 3.77 16.84
CA LEU A 367 7.53 3.32 17.62
C LEU A 367 7.17 2.13 18.52
N ASP A 368 5.97 2.16 19.12
CA ASP A 368 5.47 1.06 19.95
C ASP A 368 5.36 -0.26 19.17
N LEU A 369 5.17 -0.19 17.84
CA LEU A 369 5.19 -1.36 16.99
C LEU A 369 6.54 -2.08 17.00
N TYR A 370 7.66 -1.40 17.25
CA TYR A 370 9.01 -1.98 17.24
C TYR A 370 9.56 -2.28 18.64
N LEU A 371 8.85 -1.88 19.70
CA LEU A 371 9.25 -2.07 21.08
C LEU A 371 8.59 -3.30 21.72
N GLU A 372 9.19 -3.78 22.80
CA GLU A 372 8.61 -4.79 23.69
C GLU A 372 8.58 -4.26 25.11
N THR A 373 7.39 -4.23 25.71
CA THR A 373 7.20 -3.74 27.08
C THR A 373 7.64 -4.81 28.08
N ASN A 374 8.69 -4.53 28.85
CA ASN A 374 9.18 -5.39 29.91
C ASN A 374 8.89 -4.80 31.29
N SER A 375 8.09 -5.50 32.09
CA SER A 375 7.76 -5.12 33.47
C SER A 375 8.74 -5.75 34.46
N VAL A 376 9.55 -4.93 35.13
CA VAL A 376 10.51 -5.37 36.16
C VAL A 376 9.98 -5.02 37.55
N VAL A 377 9.78 -6.04 38.39
CA VAL A 377 9.29 -5.88 39.76
C VAL A 377 10.32 -6.43 40.73
N MET A 378 10.72 -5.62 41.71
CA MET A 378 11.64 -6.01 42.78
C MET A 378 11.02 -5.64 44.13
N PRO A 379 11.02 -6.55 45.13
CA PRO A 379 10.62 -6.18 46.47
C PRO A 379 11.59 -5.16 47.06
N LEU A 380 11.05 -4.11 47.66
CA LEU A 380 11.84 -3.17 48.46
C LEU A 380 11.65 -3.49 49.93
N HIS A 381 12.75 -3.61 50.66
CA HIS A 381 12.75 -3.77 52.11
C HIS A 381 13.09 -2.43 52.77
N ASN A 382 12.43 -2.10 53.88
CA ASN A 382 12.64 -0.86 54.63
C ASN A 382 12.39 0.44 53.84
N SER A 383 11.49 0.41 52.85
CA SER A 383 11.08 1.63 52.15
C SER A 383 10.31 2.54 53.12
N PRO A 384 10.71 3.81 53.32
CA PRO A 384 10.07 4.73 54.28
C PRO A 384 8.67 5.18 53.85
N TRP A 385 8.28 4.89 52.61
CA TRP A 385 6.94 5.08 52.04
C TRP A 385 6.63 3.87 51.14
N ILE A 386 5.35 3.50 51.02
CA ILE A 386 4.91 2.22 50.44
C ILE A 386 5.25 1.03 51.37
N TYR A 387 4.71 1.04 52.60
CA TYR A 387 4.57 -0.15 53.45
C TYR A 387 3.28 -0.08 54.29
N LEU A 388 2.36 -1.01 54.03
CA LEU A 388 1.37 -1.52 54.99
C LEU A 388 1.41 -3.05 54.96
N VAL A 389 2.52 -3.61 55.45
CA VAL A 389 2.47 -4.93 56.08
C VAL A 389 2.80 -4.66 57.53
N SER A 390 1.78 -4.65 58.38
CA SER A 390 1.96 -4.53 59.82
C SER A 390 2.88 -5.65 60.28
N SER A 391 3.93 -5.26 61.00
CA SER A 391 5.02 -6.08 61.51
C SER A 391 4.60 -7.14 62.53
N SER A 392 3.77 -8.12 62.16
CA SER A 392 3.29 -9.13 63.10
C SER A 392 3.17 -10.55 62.55
N SER A 393 4.05 -10.99 61.65
CA SER A 393 4.35 -12.42 61.45
C SER A 393 5.67 -12.63 60.67
N PRO A 394 6.68 -13.30 61.24
CA PRO A 394 7.87 -13.68 60.51
C PRO A 394 7.59 -14.97 59.71
N ILE A 395 7.65 -14.90 58.38
CA ILE A 395 7.71 -16.11 57.54
C ILE A 395 9.19 -16.50 57.44
N SER A 396 9.59 -17.46 58.28
CA SER A 396 10.88 -18.15 58.15
C SER A 396 10.82 -19.18 57.01
N PRO A 397 11.85 -19.34 56.17
CA PRO A 397 11.88 -20.38 55.15
C PRO A 397 12.38 -21.69 55.76
N SER A 398 11.49 -22.61 56.16
CA SER A 398 11.88 -23.99 56.45
C SER A 398 11.55 -24.87 55.25
N VAL A 399 12.58 -25.24 54.49
CA VAL A 399 12.53 -26.34 53.54
C VAL A 399 12.53 -27.64 54.34
N SER A 400 11.43 -28.38 54.35
CA SER A 400 11.41 -29.77 54.79
C SER A 400 10.68 -30.64 53.76
N SER A 401 11.47 -31.49 53.12
CA SER A 401 11.05 -32.63 52.32
C SER A 401 10.14 -33.56 53.12
N THR A 402 8.87 -33.69 52.71
CA THR A 402 8.06 -34.94 52.68
C THR A 402 6.59 -34.56 52.52
N SER A 403 5.97 -34.97 51.41
CA SER A 403 4.50 -35.12 51.33
C SER A 403 4.05 -36.14 52.39
N PRO A 404 2.84 -35.99 53.00
CA PRO A 404 1.65 -36.52 52.31
C PRO A 404 0.32 -35.77 52.59
N LEU A 405 -0.59 -35.91 51.60
CA LEU A 405 -2.04 -36.14 51.70
C LEU A 405 -2.92 -35.29 52.65
N LEU A 406 -3.79 -34.51 52.00
CA LEU A 406 -5.24 -34.35 52.25
C LEU A 406 -5.75 -34.17 53.68
N SER A 407 -6.21 -32.95 53.99
CA SER A 407 -7.40 -32.74 54.81
C SER A 407 -8.22 -31.57 54.27
N HIS A 408 -9.48 -31.85 53.97
CA HIS A 408 -10.52 -30.95 53.48
C HIS A 408 -10.79 -29.76 54.42
N ASP A 409 -10.62 -28.53 53.91
CA ASP A 409 -11.34 -27.34 54.39
C ASP A 409 -11.82 -26.55 53.15
N PRO A 410 -13.14 -26.48 52.87
CA PRO A 410 -13.67 -25.80 51.69
C PRO A 410 -13.74 -24.28 51.82
N SER A 411 -13.35 -23.67 52.95
CA SER A 411 -13.71 -22.28 53.26
C SER A 411 -12.61 -21.24 53.04
N ARG A 412 -11.41 -21.63 52.61
CA ARG A 412 -10.31 -20.70 52.32
C ARG A 412 -9.47 -21.13 51.12
N GLN A 413 -10.00 -20.96 49.91
CA GLN A 413 -9.17 -20.87 48.72
C GLN A 413 -9.08 -19.39 48.29
N ALA A 414 -7.95 -18.77 48.60
CA ALA A 414 -7.52 -17.56 47.94
C ALA A 414 -7.35 -17.87 46.44
N LEU A 415 -8.14 -17.18 45.64
CA LEU A 415 -8.27 -17.33 44.20
C LEU A 415 -7.00 -16.81 43.51
N PHE A 416 -5.96 -17.64 43.40
CA PHE A 416 -4.92 -17.46 42.39
C PHE A 416 -5.47 -18.02 41.06
N LEU A 417 -6.17 -17.18 40.30
CA LEU A 417 -6.64 -17.52 38.95
C LEU A 417 -5.46 -17.43 37.97
N LEU A 418 -4.76 -18.55 37.79
CA LEU A 418 -4.07 -18.87 36.55
C LEU A 418 -5.15 -19.28 35.54
N GLN A 419 -5.67 -18.33 34.77
CA GLN A 419 -6.70 -18.60 33.78
C GLN A 419 -6.06 -18.81 32.40
N ALA A 420 -5.56 -20.03 32.19
CA ALA A 420 -5.51 -20.62 30.85
C ALA A 420 -6.85 -21.32 30.62
N SER A 421 -7.73 -20.73 29.82
CA SER A 421 -8.81 -21.46 29.12
C SER A 421 -9.46 -20.56 28.08
N SER A 422 -9.28 -20.97 26.84
CA SER A 422 -9.91 -20.50 25.61
C SER A 422 -11.44 -20.47 25.70
N CYS A 423 -12.05 -19.31 25.44
CA CYS A 423 -13.46 -19.17 25.10
C CYS A 423 -13.59 -18.20 23.92
N LEU A 424 -13.97 -18.76 22.77
CA LEU A 424 -14.25 -18.02 21.53
C LEU A 424 -15.74 -17.67 21.52
N MET A 425 -16.08 -16.39 21.71
CA MET A 425 -17.46 -15.91 21.66
C MET A 425 -17.76 -15.37 20.25
N PHE A 426 -18.62 -16.06 19.49
CA PHE A 426 -19.16 -15.56 18.21
C PHE A 426 -20.52 -14.90 18.44
N ILE A 427 -20.69 -13.67 17.93
CA ILE A 427 -21.99 -12.99 17.85
C ILE A 427 -22.32 -12.77 16.37
N THR A 428 -23.21 -13.58 15.80
CA THR A 428 -24.09 -13.19 14.68
C THR A 428 -25.35 -14.05 14.72
N GLY A 429 -26.51 -13.42 14.90
CA GLY A 429 -27.81 -14.09 14.89
C GLY A 429 -28.32 -14.41 13.49
N THR A 430 -28.94 -15.57 13.35
CA THR A 430 -30.30 -15.79 12.79
C THR A 430 -30.60 -17.29 12.93
N ALA A 431 -31.75 -17.60 13.52
CA ALA A 431 -32.20 -18.95 13.87
C ALA A 431 -32.74 -19.72 12.66
N VAL A 432 -32.36 -20.99 12.52
CA VAL A 432 -33.17 -22.06 11.91
C VAL A 432 -32.84 -23.37 12.65
N ASP A 433 -33.87 -24.02 13.21
CA ASP A 433 -33.85 -25.23 14.03
C ASP A 433 -33.56 -26.52 13.25
N PHE A 434 -32.89 -27.51 13.88
CA PHE A 434 -33.16 -28.98 13.98
C PHE A 434 -31.92 -29.71 14.60
N PRO A 435 -32.03 -30.92 15.22
CA PRO A 435 -31.79 -31.11 16.67
C PRO A 435 -30.71 -32.15 17.05
N PHE A 436 -30.47 -32.26 18.38
CA PHE A 436 -29.67 -33.25 19.14
C PHE A 436 -28.13 -33.07 19.06
N LEU A 437 -27.34 -33.20 20.13
CA LEU A 437 -27.49 -33.70 21.50
C LEU A 437 -26.29 -33.13 22.28
N PHE A 438 -26.49 -32.48 23.43
CA PHE A 438 -25.67 -32.65 24.66
C PHE A 438 -26.23 -31.76 25.78
N GLU A 439 -26.59 -32.43 26.89
CA GLU A 439 -27.16 -31.87 28.11
C GLU A 439 -26.11 -31.24 29.06
N PRO A 440 -26.55 -30.46 30.07
CA PRO A 440 -25.88 -29.25 30.54
C PRO A 440 -25.37 -29.31 32.00
N ALA A 441 -24.53 -28.36 32.40
CA ALA A 441 -24.45 -27.71 33.73
C ALA A 441 -23.19 -26.81 33.76
N SER A 442 -23.16 -25.61 34.31
CA SER A 442 -24.11 -24.80 35.05
C SER A 442 -23.59 -23.35 35.04
N ASN A 443 -24.54 -22.41 35.04
CA ASN A 443 -24.37 -20.95 35.08
C ASN A 443 -23.40 -20.46 36.17
N PHE A 444 -22.81 -19.27 35.99
CA PHE A 444 -23.11 -18.09 36.82
C PHE A 444 -22.51 -16.81 36.19
N PHE A 445 -23.38 -15.83 35.91
CA PHE A 445 -23.09 -14.43 35.60
C PHE A 445 -22.75 -13.66 36.89
N THR A 446 -21.97 -12.56 36.81
CA THR A 446 -22.47 -11.21 37.19
C THR A 446 -21.55 -10.06 36.73
N VAL A 447 -22.19 -9.10 36.04
CA VAL A 447 -21.92 -7.68 35.66
C VAL A 447 -20.51 -7.26 35.22
#